data_AF-A0A5J4XJM1-F1
#
_entry.id   AF-A0A5J4XJM1-F1
#
_cell.length_a   1.000
_cell.length_b   1.000
_cell.length_c   1.000
_cell.angle_alpha   90.00
_cell.angle_beta   90.00
_cell.angle_gamma   90.00
#
_symmetry.space_group_name_H-M   'P 1'
#
loop_
_entity.id
_entity.type
_entity.pdbx_description
1 polymer ?
#
loop_
_entity_poly.entity_id
_entity_poly.type
_entity_poly.pdbx_seq_one_letter_code
_entity_poly.pdbx_strand_id
1 'polypeptide(L)'
;MSSLSAQYPSKTLRVSNLVSYVLLIAVNVASNSGLLGPTNAETSQKYSTPLTPSGWAFSIWGLIFALEGLGVIYAAMPQGYNESGWKERTVNAIGYSWQACWLFECLWQLLFLVQLPVGMVACLVCLLGALASMLYALSRLYAVKRSNGAVPSSLLYVVFFLPTSINAAWLSVASGLGVLIVPLSYGHTAHLQAVAAVIAAVAIAAGVLTLQREQDIAYGVTLVWSLIAIYFKQWPISIIRIVSLSGLAVLTIFIVVAIVQRLQQRKYRPANSSDLEESLQS
;
A
#
# COMPACT_ATOMS: atom_id res chain seq x y z
N MET A 1 -10.60 -22.76 -5.23
CA MET A 1 -10.88 -21.35 -4.91
C MET A 1 -12.08 -21.33 -3.98
N SER A 2 -11.88 -21.20 -2.66
CA SER A 2 -13.01 -21.04 -1.74
C SER A 2 -13.68 -19.72 -2.04
N SER A 3 -14.98 -19.73 -2.29
CA SER A 3 -15.77 -18.51 -2.27
C SER A 3 -15.54 -17.87 -0.89
N LEU A 4 -15.02 -16.65 -0.88
CA LEU A 4 -15.00 -15.85 0.34
C LEU A 4 -16.47 -15.73 0.77
N SER A 5 -16.85 -16.43 1.84
CA SER A 5 -18.23 -16.50 2.28
C SER A 5 -18.68 -15.09 2.70
N ALA A 6 -19.93 -14.75 2.40
CA ALA A 6 -20.59 -13.55 2.91
C ALA A 6 -20.91 -13.66 4.41
N GLN A 7 -20.17 -14.49 5.15
CA GLN A 7 -20.40 -14.71 6.56
C GLN A 7 -20.04 -13.43 7.32
N TYR A 8 -20.91 -13.04 8.23
CA TYR A 8 -20.68 -11.88 9.07
C TYR A 8 -19.33 -12.03 9.82
N PRO A 9 -18.43 -11.03 9.77
CA PRO A 9 -17.12 -11.10 10.42
C PRO A 9 -17.22 -11.38 11.92
N SER A 10 -16.40 -12.31 12.41
CA SER A 10 -16.43 -12.69 13.81
C SER A 10 -16.17 -11.49 14.72
N LYS A 11 -16.73 -11.50 15.93
CA LYS A 11 -16.45 -10.46 16.94
C LYS A 11 -14.95 -10.41 17.24
N THR A 12 -14.29 -11.57 17.32
CA THR A 12 -12.84 -11.68 17.51
C THR A 12 -12.07 -10.94 16.43
N LEU A 13 -12.38 -11.16 15.15
CA LEU A 13 -11.69 -10.49 14.04
C LEU A 13 -11.81 -8.96 14.13
N ARG A 14 -13.01 -8.44 14.40
CA ARG A 14 -13.24 -6.99 14.48
C ARG A 14 -12.52 -6.35 15.67
N VAL A 15 -12.56 -7.00 16.83
CA VAL A 15 -11.88 -6.52 18.05
C VAL A 15 -10.36 -6.60 17.88
N SER A 16 -9.82 -7.71 17.38
CA SER A 16 -8.38 -7.85 17.19
C SER A 16 -7.84 -6.88 16.14
N ASN A 17 -8.62 -6.57 15.10
CA ASN A 17 -8.28 -5.55 14.11
C ASN A 17 -8.19 -4.15 14.73
N LEU A 18 -9.15 -3.79 15.59
CA LEU A 18 -9.12 -2.53 16.33
C LEU A 18 -7.90 -2.43 17.25
N VAL A 19 -7.64 -3.47 18.05
CA VAL A 19 -6.49 -3.50 18.97
C VAL A 19 -5.16 -3.40 18.20
N SER A 20 -5.03 -4.14 17.10
CA SER A 20 -3.80 -4.12 16.29
C SER A 20 -3.56 -2.77 15.63
N TYR A 21 -4.61 -2.11 15.13
CA TYR A 21 -4.52 -0.76 14.60
C TYR A 21 -4.13 0.25 15.68
N VAL A 22 -4.73 0.19 16.87
CA VAL A 22 -4.36 1.08 18.00
C VAL A 22 -2.88 0.89 18.38
N LEU A 23 -2.40 -0.36 18.41
CA LEU A 23 -0.99 -0.66 18.66
C LEU A 23 -0.07 -0.08 17.58
N LEU A 24 -0.44 -0.21 16.30
CA LEU A 24 0.30 0.39 15.18
C LEU A 24 0.46 1.89 15.37
N ILE A 25 -0.65 2.60 15.62
CA ILE A 25 -0.62 4.06 15.81
C ILE A 25 0.23 4.42 17.02
N ALA A 26 0.10 3.71 18.14
CA ALA A 26 0.89 3.97 19.33
C ALA A 26 2.40 3.83 19.06
N VAL A 27 2.82 2.75 18.40
CA VAL A 27 4.23 2.53 18.03
C VAL A 27 4.71 3.58 17.03
N ASN A 28 3.88 3.92 16.04
CA ASN A 28 4.25 4.92 15.03
C ASN A 28 4.42 6.32 15.62
N VAL A 29 3.52 6.73 16.51
CA VAL A 29 3.62 8.03 17.22
C VAL A 29 4.84 8.03 18.13
N ALA A 30 5.09 6.97 18.89
CA ALA A 30 6.26 6.86 19.75
C ALA A 30 7.58 6.90 18.94
N SER A 31 7.63 6.23 17.79
CA SER A 31 8.80 6.22 16.89
C SER A 31 9.06 7.58 16.24
N ASN A 32 8.01 8.28 15.76
CA ASN A 32 8.19 9.54 15.03
C ASN A 32 8.19 10.79 15.93
N SER A 33 7.81 10.68 17.20
CA SER A 33 7.96 11.76 18.19
C SER A 33 9.36 11.86 18.78
N GLY A 34 10.25 10.91 18.47
CA GLY A 34 11.58 10.82 19.06
C GLY A 34 11.59 10.15 20.45
N LEU A 35 10.43 9.71 20.96
CA LEU A 35 10.32 9.08 22.29
C LEU A 35 11.15 7.79 22.41
N LEU A 36 11.31 7.07 21.30
CA LEU A 36 12.04 5.79 21.25
C LEU A 36 13.49 5.94 20.74
N GLY A 37 13.96 7.18 20.52
CA GLY A 37 15.25 7.47 19.88
C GLY A 37 15.09 8.22 18.56
N PRO A 38 16.08 8.16 17.63
CA PRO A 38 16.03 8.89 16.37
C PRO A 38 14.82 8.49 15.53
N THR A 39 14.12 9.45 14.94
CA THR A 39 12.95 9.19 14.10
C THR A 39 13.28 8.34 12.87
N ASN A 40 12.26 7.75 12.24
CA ASN A 40 12.43 7.02 10.97
C ASN A 40 13.02 7.92 9.87
N ALA A 41 12.62 9.18 9.84
CA ALA A 41 13.14 10.15 8.87
C ALA A 41 14.64 10.43 9.10
N GLU A 42 15.07 10.63 10.36
CA GLU A 42 16.48 10.83 10.71
C GLU A 42 17.32 9.59 10.41
N THR A 43 16.82 8.40 10.77
CA THR A 43 17.51 7.14 10.49
C THR A 43 17.64 6.89 8.97
N SER A 44 16.59 7.19 8.20
CA SER A 44 16.64 7.10 6.73
C SER A 44 17.61 8.11 6.11
N GLN A 45 17.74 9.31 6.68
CA GLN A 45 18.75 10.29 6.25
C GLN A 45 20.17 9.83 6.55
N LYS A 46 20.40 9.17 7.70
CA LYS A 46 21.69 8.55 8.05
C LYS A 46 22.09 7.47 7.05
N TYR A 47 21.16 6.58 6.70
CA TYR A 47 21.38 5.53 5.71
C TYR A 47 20.85 5.96 4.33
N SER A 48 21.34 7.10 3.82
CA SER A 48 20.92 7.61 2.52
C SER A 48 21.39 6.70 1.39
N THR A 49 20.43 6.17 0.63
CA THR A 49 20.65 5.31 -0.53
C THR A 49 20.26 6.05 -1.81
N PRO A 50 20.60 5.52 -3.01
CA PRO A 50 20.15 6.13 -4.26
C PRO A 50 18.62 6.20 -4.40
N LEU A 51 17.85 5.34 -3.71
CA LEU A 51 16.37 5.40 -3.74
C LEU A 51 15.78 6.19 -2.57
N THR A 52 16.56 6.76 -1.66
CA THR A 52 16.02 7.54 -0.54
C THR A 52 15.21 8.73 -1.05
N PRO A 53 13.89 8.80 -0.77
CA PRO A 53 13.06 9.89 -1.25
C PRO A 53 13.31 11.17 -0.45
N SER A 54 12.82 12.29 -0.98
CA SER A 54 12.72 13.54 -0.22
C SER A 54 11.87 13.35 1.04
N GLY A 55 12.22 14.06 2.13
CA GLY A 55 11.62 13.84 3.46
C GLY A 55 10.10 14.01 3.52
N TRP A 56 9.53 14.89 2.70
CA TRP A 56 8.07 15.08 2.63
C TRP A 56 7.33 13.83 2.16
N ALA A 57 7.97 12.90 1.46
CA ALA A 57 7.34 11.69 0.93
C ALA A 57 6.86 10.76 2.05
N PHE A 58 7.53 10.78 3.19
CA PHE A 58 7.17 9.98 4.36
C PHE A 58 5.84 10.40 5.00
N SER A 59 5.28 11.56 4.63
CA SER A 59 3.92 11.97 5.05
C SER A 59 2.83 11.02 4.55
N ILE A 60 3.10 10.22 3.52
CA ILE A 60 2.17 9.21 3.02
C ILE A 60 1.76 8.18 4.08
N TRP A 61 2.62 7.90 5.06
CA TRP A 61 2.26 7.04 6.20
C TRP A 61 1.06 7.57 6.97
N GLY A 62 1.00 8.89 7.21
CA GLY A 62 -0.14 9.50 7.88
C GLY A 62 -1.45 9.33 7.09
N LEU A 63 -1.38 9.43 5.76
CA LEU A 63 -2.53 9.18 4.88
C LEU A 63 -2.96 7.70 4.92
N ILE A 64 -2.00 6.77 4.81
CA ILE A 64 -2.25 5.32 4.89
C ILE A 64 -2.96 4.99 6.20
N PHE A 65 -2.37 5.38 7.33
CA PHE A 65 -2.90 5.06 8.65
C PHE A 65 -4.27 5.70 8.90
N ALA A 66 -4.49 6.95 8.47
CA ALA A 66 -5.81 7.57 8.57
C ALA A 66 -6.88 6.78 7.81
N LEU A 67 -6.60 6.35 6.58
CA LEU A 67 -7.53 5.57 5.76
C LEU A 67 -7.76 4.17 6.33
N GLU A 68 -6.71 3.50 6.81
CA GLU A 68 -6.82 2.21 7.49
C GLU A 68 -7.65 2.32 8.78
N GLY A 69 -7.50 3.41 9.54
CA GLY A 69 -8.31 3.71 10.72
C GLY A 69 -9.79 3.87 10.38
N LEU A 70 -10.11 4.58 9.30
CA LEU A 70 -11.49 4.64 8.79
C LEU A 70 -12.01 3.24 8.42
N GLY A 71 -11.17 2.39 7.81
CA GLY A 71 -11.48 1.00 7.52
C GLY A 71 -11.78 0.18 8.77
N VAL A 72 -10.97 0.32 9.82
CA VAL A 72 -11.15 -0.35 11.11
C VAL A 72 -12.45 0.09 11.78
N ILE A 73 -12.71 1.39 11.85
CA ILE A 73 -13.94 1.95 12.43
C ILE A 73 -15.16 1.44 11.65
N TYR A 74 -15.12 1.54 10.32
CA TYR A 74 -16.21 1.07 9.49
C TYR A 74 -16.43 -0.43 9.63
N ALA A 75 -15.37 -1.25 9.68
CA ALA A 75 -15.48 -2.70 9.90
C ALA A 75 -16.10 -3.05 11.27
N ALA A 76 -15.86 -2.24 12.30
CA ALA A 76 -16.44 -2.44 13.63
C ALA A 76 -17.94 -2.09 13.68
N MET A 77 -18.37 -1.06 12.94
CA MET A 77 -19.77 -0.63 12.91
C MET A 77 -20.69 -1.66 12.24
N PRO A 78 -21.93 -1.84 12.71
CA PRO A 78 -22.90 -2.73 12.06
C PRO A 78 -23.36 -2.19 10.69
N GLN A 79 -23.30 -0.87 10.48
CA GLN A 79 -23.75 -0.21 9.26
C GLN A 79 -23.01 -0.74 8.01
N GLY A 80 -23.76 -1.06 6.96
CA GLY A 80 -23.21 -1.52 5.68
C GLY A 80 -22.91 -3.01 5.59
N TYR A 81 -23.12 -3.78 6.67
CA TYR A 81 -23.33 -5.22 6.59
C TYR A 81 -24.78 -5.45 6.13
N ASN A 82 -24.97 -6.20 5.04
CA ASN A 82 -26.27 -6.39 4.39
C ASN A 82 -26.25 -7.61 3.47
N GLU A 83 -27.39 -7.91 2.83
CA GLU A 83 -27.56 -9.07 1.95
C GLU A 83 -26.59 -9.09 0.76
N SER A 84 -26.08 -7.93 0.32
CA SER A 84 -25.08 -7.88 -0.75
C SER A 84 -23.78 -8.60 -0.36
N GLY A 85 -23.47 -8.68 0.94
CA GLY A 85 -22.31 -9.38 1.48
C GLY A 85 -20.95 -8.72 1.18
N TRP A 86 -20.94 -7.52 0.58
CA TRP A 86 -19.69 -6.89 0.12
C TRP A 86 -18.75 -6.54 1.26
N LYS A 87 -19.30 -5.95 2.32
CA LYS A 87 -18.52 -5.56 3.49
C LYS A 87 -18.00 -6.79 4.22
N GLU A 88 -18.83 -7.82 4.38
CA GLU A 88 -18.51 -9.11 4.99
C GLU A 88 -17.32 -9.76 4.28
N ARG A 89 -17.42 -9.93 2.96
CA ARG A 89 -16.34 -10.53 2.15
C ARG A 89 -15.06 -9.70 2.23
N THR A 90 -15.17 -8.37 2.20
CA THR A 90 -14.03 -7.46 2.25
C THR A 90 -13.31 -7.51 3.59
N VAL A 91 -14.04 -7.40 4.70
CA VAL A 91 -13.47 -7.45 6.06
C VAL A 91 -12.84 -8.82 6.33
N ASN A 92 -13.51 -9.92 5.95
CA ASN A 92 -12.95 -11.27 6.09
C ASN A 92 -11.73 -11.50 5.19
N ALA A 93 -11.67 -10.87 4.02
CA ALA A 93 -10.55 -10.99 3.09
C ALA A 93 -9.26 -10.37 3.61
N ILE A 94 -9.35 -9.25 4.35
CA ILE A 94 -8.19 -8.44 4.70
C ILE A 94 -7.84 -8.42 6.18
N GLY A 95 -8.80 -8.66 7.08
CA GLY A 95 -8.63 -8.30 8.50
C GLY A 95 -7.41 -8.93 9.17
N TYR A 96 -7.15 -10.23 8.97
CA TYR A 96 -5.95 -10.87 9.53
C TYR A 96 -4.66 -10.46 8.81
N SER A 97 -4.74 -10.20 7.50
CA SER A 97 -3.61 -9.77 6.68
C SER A 97 -3.15 -8.36 7.04
N TRP A 98 -4.10 -7.46 7.33
CA TRP A 98 -3.83 -6.14 7.91
C TRP A 98 -3.17 -6.26 9.28
N GLN A 99 -3.70 -7.10 10.18
CA GLN A 99 -3.07 -7.34 11.49
C GLN A 99 -1.62 -7.85 11.37
N ALA A 100 -1.37 -8.81 10.47
CA ALA A 100 -0.03 -9.30 10.19
C ALA A 100 0.88 -8.18 9.65
N CYS A 101 0.37 -7.38 8.71
CA CYS A 101 1.10 -6.23 8.17
C CYS A 101 1.49 -5.25 9.29
N TRP A 102 0.53 -4.85 10.12
CA TRP A 102 0.74 -3.90 11.21
C TRP A 102 1.68 -4.42 12.30
N LEU A 103 1.65 -5.71 12.59
CA LEU A 103 2.63 -6.34 13.46
C LEU A 103 4.04 -6.15 12.90
N PHE A 104 4.24 -6.49 11.63
CA PHE A 104 5.52 -6.28 10.96
C PHE A 104 5.88 -4.79 10.86
N GLU A 105 4.90 -3.89 10.73
CA GLU A 105 5.11 -2.45 10.74
C GLU A 105 5.57 -1.91 12.10
N CYS A 106 5.03 -2.43 13.19
CA CYS A 106 5.53 -2.14 14.52
C CYS A 106 6.97 -2.63 14.67
N LEU A 107 7.25 -3.87 14.26
CA LEU A 107 8.56 -4.48 14.41
C LEU A 107 9.64 -3.79 13.59
N TRP A 108 9.39 -3.47 12.31
CA TRP A 108 10.42 -2.81 11.49
C TRP A 108 10.75 -1.44 12.07
N GLN A 109 9.76 -0.68 12.57
CA GLN A 109 10.00 0.62 13.19
C GLN A 109 10.95 0.47 14.37
N LEU A 110 10.67 -0.44 15.30
CA LEU A 110 11.51 -0.67 16.47
C LEU A 110 12.93 -1.15 16.10
N LEU A 111 13.05 -2.03 15.10
CA LEU A 111 14.33 -2.57 14.65
C LEU A 111 15.16 -1.54 13.87
N PHE A 112 14.51 -0.63 13.13
CA PHE A 112 15.19 0.42 12.38
C PHE A 112 15.94 1.39 13.30
N LEU A 113 15.37 1.67 14.48
CA LEU A 113 15.95 2.52 15.51
C LEU A 113 17.27 1.96 16.09
N VAL A 114 17.46 0.65 16.03
CA VAL A 114 18.65 -0.01 16.60
C VAL A 114 19.93 0.38 15.87
N GLN A 115 19.85 0.69 14.57
CA GLN A 115 20.99 1.16 13.75
C GLN A 115 22.22 0.23 13.74
N LEU A 116 22.06 -1.04 14.13
CA LEU A 116 23.07 -2.08 13.96
C LEU A 116 22.83 -2.82 12.64
N PRO A 117 23.88 -3.36 11.98
CA PRO A 117 23.72 -4.07 10.71
C PRO A 117 22.74 -5.25 10.79
N VAL A 118 22.80 -6.04 11.86
CA VAL A 118 21.80 -7.11 12.14
C VAL A 118 20.38 -6.54 12.29
N GLY A 119 20.25 -5.38 12.93
CA GLY A 119 18.96 -4.68 13.06
C GLY A 119 18.41 -4.22 11.70
N MET A 120 19.27 -3.79 10.78
CA MET A 120 18.88 -3.42 9.42
C MET A 120 18.42 -4.61 8.58
N VAL A 121 19.08 -5.77 8.74
CA VAL A 121 18.62 -7.03 8.13
C VAL A 121 17.26 -7.44 8.70
N ALA A 122 17.09 -7.42 10.02
CA ALA A 122 15.82 -7.75 10.65
C ALA A 122 14.70 -6.78 10.25
N CYS A 123 15.01 -5.48 10.15
CA CYS A 123 14.12 -4.45 9.64
C CYS A 123 13.67 -4.77 8.20
N LEU A 124 14.59 -5.13 7.30
CA LEU A 124 14.24 -5.55 5.93
C LEU A 124 13.32 -6.78 5.94
N VAL A 125 13.60 -7.79 6.78
CA VAL A 125 12.73 -8.98 6.90
C VAL A 125 11.32 -8.58 7.34
N CYS A 126 11.18 -7.67 8.30
CA CYS A 126 9.89 -7.15 8.73
C CYS A 126 9.21 -6.33 7.62
N LEU A 127 9.92 -5.47 6.88
CA LEU A 127 9.36 -4.73 5.74
C LEU A 127 8.84 -5.68 4.65
N LEU A 128 9.57 -6.75 4.34
CA LEU A 128 9.13 -7.79 3.41
C LEU A 128 7.92 -8.58 3.93
N GLY A 129 7.86 -8.86 5.23
CA GLY A 129 6.71 -9.48 5.90
C GLY A 129 5.46 -8.60 5.83
N ALA A 130 5.60 -7.29 6.08
CA ALA A 130 4.54 -6.30 5.92
C ALA A 130 4.07 -6.23 4.46
N LEU A 131 5.01 -6.10 3.51
CA LEU A 131 4.71 -6.08 2.08
C LEU A 131 3.96 -7.34 1.63
N ALA A 132 4.44 -8.53 2.01
CA ALA A 132 3.80 -9.79 1.67
C ALA A 132 2.38 -9.90 2.24
N SER A 133 2.19 -9.47 3.49
CA SER A 133 0.88 -9.45 4.15
C SER A 133 -0.09 -8.50 3.45
N MET A 134 0.38 -7.30 3.08
CA MET A 134 -0.45 -6.30 2.41
C MET A 134 -0.74 -6.65 0.95
N LEU A 135 0.22 -7.22 0.21
CA LEU A 135 -0.01 -7.77 -1.12
C LEU A 135 -0.98 -8.95 -1.09
N TYR A 136 -0.91 -9.79 -0.06
CA TYR A 136 -1.89 -10.85 0.15
C TYR A 136 -3.28 -10.24 0.37
N ALA A 137 -3.44 -9.27 1.28
CA ALA A 137 -4.70 -8.54 1.47
C ALA A 137 -5.24 -7.96 0.15
N LEU A 138 -4.38 -7.28 -0.61
CA LEU A 138 -4.72 -6.68 -1.89
C LEU A 138 -5.19 -7.72 -2.92
N SER A 139 -4.50 -8.86 -3.00
CA SER A 139 -4.88 -9.97 -3.88
C SER A 139 -6.25 -10.54 -3.53
N ARG A 140 -6.59 -10.61 -2.23
CA ARG A 140 -7.92 -11.04 -1.77
C ARG A 140 -8.99 -10.02 -2.12
N LEU A 141 -8.71 -8.73 -2.02
CA LEU A 141 -9.61 -7.67 -2.48
C LEU A 141 -9.87 -7.73 -3.99
N TYR A 142 -8.84 -7.96 -4.79
CA TYR A 142 -9.01 -8.19 -6.23
C TYR A 142 -9.86 -9.42 -6.52
N ALA A 143 -9.69 -10.51 -5.76
CA ALA A 143 -10.54 -11.68 -5.89
C ALA A 143 -12.01 -11.40 -5.52
N VAL A 144 -12.27 -10.60 -4.48
CA VAL A 144 -13.63 -10.16 -4.13
C VAL A 144 -14.23 -9.34 -5.27
N LYS A 145 -13.49 -8.35 -5.80
CA LYS A 145 -13.93 -7.54 -6.94
C LYS A 145 -14.22 -8.40 -8.18
N ARG A 146 -13.32 -9.31 -8.54
CA ARG A 146 -13.50 -10.19 -9.72
C ARG A 146 -14.70 -11.13 -9.59
N SER A 147 -15.00 -11.61 -8.38
CA SER A 147 -16.11 -12.54 -8.15
C SER A 147 -17.47 -11.86 -7.94
N ASN A 148 -17.51 -10.59 -7.56
CA ASN A 148 -18.77 -9.90 -7.20
C ASN A 148 -19.06 -8.66 -8.07
N GLY A 149 -18.15 -8.28 -8.97
CA GLY A 149 -18.30 -7.14 -9.88
C GLY A 149 -17.65 -5.85 -9.38
N ALA A 150 -18.13 -4.70 -9.86
CA ALA A 150 -17.60 -3.41 -9.42
C ALA A 150 -17.94 -3.15 -7.95
N VAL A 151 -17.02 -2.51 -7.22
CA VAL A 151 -17.24 -2.12 -5.83
C VAL A 151 -18.48 -1.20 -5.77
N PRO A 152 -19.52 -1.55 -4.98
CA PRO A 152 -20.83 -0.91 -5.10
C PRO A 152 -20.88 0.49 -4.45
N SER A 153 -19.89 0.84 -3.64
CA SER A 153 -19.86 2.12 -2.91
C SER A 153 -18.46 2.70 -2.90
N SER A 154 -18.38 4.02 -3.11
CA SER A 154 -17.15 4.79 -2.95
C SER A 154 -16.58 4.67 -1.53
N LEU A 155 -17.45 4.57 -0.51
CA LEU A 155 -17.02 4.39 0.88
C LEU A 155 -16.23 3.08 1.05
N LEU A 156 -16.77 1.96 0.55
CA LEU A 156 -16.09 0.66 0.61
C LEU A 156 -14.74 0.69 -0.09
N TYR A 157 -14.65 1.38 -1.23
CA TYR A 157 -13.38 1.56 -1.93
C TYR A 157 -12.39 2.37 -1.09
N VAL A 158 -12.81 3.54 -0.60
CA VAL A 158 -11.96 4.47 0.16
C VAL A 158 -11.45 3.86 1.47
N VAL A 159 -12.24 3.06 2.16
CA VAL A 159 -11.87 2.55 3.49
C VAL A 159 -11.19 1.17 3.47
N PHE A 160 -11.26 0.43 2.36
CA PHE A 160 -10.64 -0.91 2.27
C PHE A 160 -9.69 -1.07 1.09
N PHE A 161 -10.08 -0.67 -0.12
CA PHE A 161 -9.25 -0.87 -1.31
C PHE A 161 -8.13 0.16 -1.39
N LEU A 162 -8.47 1.43 -1.20
CA LEU A 162 -7.53 2.55 -1.28
C LEU A 162 -6.37 2.41 -0.27
N PRO A 163 -6.59 2.26 1.05
CA PRO A 163 -5.50 2.10 2.02
C PRO A 163 -4.63 0.87 1.72
N THR A 164 -5.25 -0.28 1.45
CA THR A 164 -4.53 -1.52 1.14
C THR A 164 -3.62 -1.36 -0.08
N SER A 165 -4.10 -0.66 -1.11
CA SER A 165 -3.37 -0.41 -2.35
C SER A 165 -2.20 0.56 -2.15
N ILE A 166 -2.45 1.70 -1.50
CA ILE A 166 -1.42 2.70 -1.20
C ILE A 166 -0.36 2.09 -0.28
N ASN A 167 -0.75 1.35 0.76
CA ASN A 167 0.19 0.72 1.66
C ASN A 167 1.04 -0.34 0.96
N ALA A 168 0.44 -1.23 0.16
CA ALA A 168 1.19 -2.22 -0.62
C ALA A 168 2.21 -1.58 -1.57
N ALA A 169 1.84 -0.50 -2.25
CA ALA A 169 2.73 0.23 -3.14
C ALA A 169 3.87 0.90 -2.36
N TRP A 170 3.56 1.58 -1.26
CA TRP A 170 4.57 2.26 -0.45
C TRP A 170 5.53 1.28 0.25
N LEU A 171 5.03 0.17 0.78
CA LEU A 171 5.85 -0.91 1.34
C LEU A 171 6.80 -1.53 0.31
N SER A 172 6.43 -1.55 -0.97
CA SER A 172 7.34 -2.01 -2.04
C SER A 172 8.54 -1.06 -2.20
N VAL A 173 8.31 0.25 -2.10
CA VAL A 173 9.36 1.27 -2.12
C VAL A 173 10.22 1.20 -0.85
N ALA A 174 9.59 1.10 0.32
CA ALA A 174 10.26 0.95 1.61
C ALA A 174 11.12 -0.32 1.69
N SER A 175 10.63 -1.43 1.14
CA SER A 175 11.40 -2.69 1.05
C SER A 175 12.59 -2.53 0.09
N GLY A 176 12.42 -1.85 -1.05
CA GLY A 176 13.50 -1.51 -1.96
C GLY A 176 14.60 -0.66 -1.31
N LEU A 177 14.21 0.30 -0.47
CA LEU A 177 15.12 1.06 0.38
C LEU A 177 15.87 0.13 1.35
N GLY A 178 15.16 -0.75 2.05
CA GLY A 178 15.74 -1.71 2.98
C GLY A 178 16.81 -2.60 2.34
N VAL A 179 16.57 -3.08 1.10
CA VAL A 179 17.54 -3.87 0.33
C VAL A 179 18.85 -3.12 0.10
N LEU A 180 18.80 -1.80 -0.10
CA LEU A 180 19.99 -0.96 -0.28
C LEU A 180 20.64 -0.56 1.05
N ILE A 181 19.84 -0.41 2.12
CA ILE A 181 20.32 -0.04 3.45
C ILE A 181 21.15 -1.18 4.07
N VAL A 182 20.77 -2.44 3.85
CA VAL A 182 21.52 -3.59 4.40
C VAL A 182 23.00 -3.56 4.02
N PRO A 183 23.42 -3.60 2.75
CA PRO A 183 24.84 -3.55 2.39
C PRO A 183 25.51 -2.24 2.84
N LEU A 184 24.79 -1.11 2.78
CA LEU A 184 25.28 0.18 3.27
C LEU A 184 25.62 0.14 4.77
N SER A 185 24.82 -0.57 5.57
CA SER A 185 25.04 -0.72 7.02
C SER A 185 26.31 -1.49 7.37
N TYR A 186 26.80 -2.34 6.46
CA TYR A 186 28.09 -3.04 6.56
C TYR A 186 29.25 -2.26 5.91
N GLY A 187 29.00 -1.03 5.43
CA GLY A 187 30.00 -0.21 4.75
C GLY A 187 30.20 -0.55 3.27
N HIS A 188 29.34 -1.40 2.68
CA HIS A 188 29.41 -1.74 1.26
C HIS A 188 28.60 -0.75 0.42
N THR A 189 29.30 0.03 -0.42
CA THR A 189 28.70 1.07 -1.27
C THR A 189 28.80 0.77 -2.76
N ALA A 190 29.56 -0.26 -3.14
CA ALA A 190 29.72 -0.67 -4.52
C ALA A 190 28.37 -1.06 -5.14
N HIS A 191 28.16 -0.68 -6.40
CA HIS A 191 26.98 -1.04 -7.21
C HIS A 191 25.60 -0.59 -6.69
N LEU A 192 25.52 0.19 -5.60
CA LEU A 192 24.22 0.64 -5.05
C LEU A 192 23.35 1.35 -6.10
N GLN A 193 23.95 2.14 -7.01
CA GLN A 193 23.24 2.81 -8.11
C GLN A 193 22.62 1.80 -9.10
N ALA A 194 23.34 0.74 -9.47
CA ALA A 194 22.85 -0.28 -10.38
C ALA A 194 21.74 -1.11 -9.75
N VAL A 195 21.93 -1.54 -8.49
CA VAL A 195 20.92 -2.28 -7.72
C VAL A 195 19.66 -1.43 -7.53
N ALA A 196 19.83 -0.15 -7.19
CA ALA A 196 18.73 0.80 -7.08
C ALA A 196 17.95 0.97 -8.39
N ALA A 197 18.64 1.07 -9.53
CA ALA A 197 17.99 1.17 -10.84
C ALA A 197 17.16 -0.09 -11.16
N VAL A 198 17.68 -1.28 -10.84
CA VAL A 198 16.94 -2.55 -11.00
C VAL A 198 15.72 -2.60 -10.10
N ILE A 199 15.87 -2.26 -8.81
CA ILE A 199 14.74 -2.22 -7.85
C ILE A 199 13.66 -1.25 -8.33
N ALA A 200 14.03 -0.05 -8.77
CA ALA A 200 13.09 0.92 -9.29
C ALA A 200 12.39 0.41 -10.57
N ALA A 201 13.12 -0.21 -11.48
CA ALA A 201 12.54 -0.82 -12.69
C ALA A 201 11.55 -1.95 -12.36
N VAL A 202 11.87 -2.80 -11.38
CA VAL A 202 10.96 -3.85 -10.90
C VAL A 202 9.69 -3.25 -10.27
N ALA A 203 9.82 -2.21 -9.45
CA ALA A 203 8.66 -1.52 -8.87
C ALA A 203 7.78 -0.87 -9.94
N ILE A 204 8.38 -0.22 -10.95
CA ILE A 204 7.65 0.35 -12.10
C ILE A 204 6.92 -0.76 -12.87
N ALA A 205 7.60 -1.86 -13.18
CA ALA A 205 7.01 -3.00 -13.88
C ALA A 205 5.84 -3.61 -13.09
N ALA A 206 5.99 -3.77 -11.77
CA ALA A 206 4.91 -4.23 -10.89
C ALA A 206 3.72 -3.26 -10.90
N GLY A 207 3.98 -1.95 -10.89
CA GLY A 207 2.96 -0.90 -11.04
C GLY A 207 2.20 -0.99 -12.35
N VAL A 208 2.90 -1.11 -13.48
CA VAL A 208 2.30 -1.29 -14.81
C VAL A 208 1.45 -2.56 -14.86
N LEU A 209 1.97 -3.69 -14.37
CA LEU A 209 1.23 -4.96 -14.32
C LEU A 209 -0.04 -4.84 -13.47
N THR A 210 0.03 -4.14 -12.34
CA THR A 210 -1.12 -3.92 -11.46
C THR A 210 -2.17 -3.02 -12.13
N LEU A 211 -1.73 -1.96 -12.81
CA LEU A 211 -2.61 -1.08 -13.59
C LEU A 211 -3.26 -1.81 -14.77
N GLN A 212 -2.54 -2.66 -15.49
CA GLN A 212 -3.09 -3.39 -16.62
C GLN A 212 -4.06 -4.50 -16.19
N ARG A 213 -3.72 -5.27 -15.16
CA ARG A 213 -4.50 -6.45 -14.75
C ARG A 213 -5.69 -6.10 -13.87
N GLU A 214 -5.51 -5.18 -12.94
CA GLU A 214 -6.49 -4.91 -11.88
C GLU A 214 -7.08 -3.49 -11.98
N GLN A 215 -6.51 -2.67 -12.88
CA GLN A 215 -6.81 -1.25 -13.06
C GLN A 215 -6.60 -0.46 -11.77
N ASP A 216 -5.70 -0.88 -10.87
CA ASP A 216 -5.54 -0.22 -9.59
C ASP A 216 -4.72 1.07 -9.68
N ILE A 217 -5.45 2.17 -9.87
CA ILE A 217 -4.89 3.52 -9.99
C ILE A 217 -4.20 3.96 -8.68
N ALA A 218 -4.69 3.55 -7.51
CA ALA A 218 -4.13 3.96 -6.23
C ALA A 218 -2.68 3.46 -6.07
N TYR A 219 -2.44 2.21 -6.46
CA TYR A 219 -1.10 1.61 -6.49
C TYR A 219 -0.16 2.41 -7.41
N GLY A 220 -0.61 2.68 -8.64
CA GLY A 220 0.16 3.45 -9.62
C GLY A 220 0.47 4.87 -9.16
N VAL A 221 -0.51 5.59 -8.62
CA VAL A 221 -0.33 6.96 -8.10
C VAL A 221 0.65 6.99 -6.93
N THR A 222 0.64 5.97 -6.07
CA THR A 222 1.58 5.87 -4.95
C THR A 222 3.03 5.67 -5.42
N LEU A 223 3.24 4.87 -6.46
CA LEU A 223 4.56 4.77 -7.08
C LEU A 223 4.97 6.08 -7.75
N VAL A 224 4.06 6.77 -8.43
CA VAL A 224 4.30 8.11 -8.99
C VAL A 224 4.75 9.10 -7.89
N TRP A 225 4.02 9.16 -6.76
CA TRP A 225 4.40 9.95 -5.59
C TRP A 225 5.83 9.66 -5.14
N SER A 226 6.18 8.38 -5.05
CA SER A 226 7.50 7.91 -4.63
C SER A 226 8.59 8.33 -5.61
N LEU A 227 8.37 8.13 -6.93
CA LEU A 227 9.34 8.48 -7.95
C LEU A 227 9.57 9.99 -8.05
N ILE A 228 8.53 10.81 -7.85
CA ILE A 228 8.67 12.26 -7.77
C ILE A 228 9.58 12.64 -6.59
N ALA A 229 9.36 12.04 -5.42
CA ALA A 229 10.17 12.33 -4.24
C ALA A 229 11.64 11.90 -4.41
N ILE A 230 11.88 10.76 -5.05
CA ILE A 230 13.22 10.27 -5.39
C ILE A 230 13.87 11.22 -6.40
N TYR A 231 13.17 11.59 -7.47
CA TYR A 231 13.66 12.51 -8.50
C TYR A 231 14.18 13.82 -7.89
N PHE A 232 13.41 14.44 -7.00
CA PHE A 232 13.79 15.71 -6.38
C PHE A 232 15.00 15.59 -5.43
N LYS A 233 15.28 14.39 -4.91
CA LYS A 233 16.43 14.14 -4.04
C LYS A 233 17.73 13.94 -4.84
N GLN A 234 17.66 13.62 -6.14
CA GLN A 234 18.83 13.31 -6.97
C GLN A 234 19.54 14.57 -7.52
N TRP A 235 20.66 14.93 -6.90
CA TRP A 235 21.59 15.94 -7.40
C TRP A 235 23.05 15.51 -7.14
N PRO A 236 23.97 15.56 -8.15
CA PRO A 236 23.77 15.89 -9.58
C PRO A 236 23.02 14.78 -10.36
N ILE A 237 22.89 14.92 -11.70
CA ILE A 237 22.18 13.95 -12.56
C ILE A 237 22.78 12.54 -12.37
N SER A 238 21.93 11.58 -12.02
CA SER A 238 22.27 10.17 -11.81
C SER A 238 21.40 9.26 -12.69
N ILE A 239 21.79 7.99 -12.83
CA ILE A 239 20.94 6.99 -13.50
C ILE A 239 19.57 6.87 -12.81
N ILE A 240 19.52 7.05 -11.49
CA ILE A 240 18.26 7.04 -10.75
C ILE A 240 17.36 8.20 -11.14
N ARG A 241 17.91 9.39 -11.37
CA ARG A 241 17.11 10.53 -11.84
C ARG A 241 16.43 10.24 -13.17
N ILE A 242 17.14 9.58 -14.08
CA ILE A 242 16.61 9.16 -15.39
C ILE A 242 15.54 8.08 -15.21
N VAL A 243 15.82 7.03 -14.42
CA VAL A 243 14.86 5.94 -14.15
C VAL A 243 13.59 6.47 -13.49
N SER A 244 13.70 7.41 -12.53
CA SER A 244 12.55 8.04 -11.89
C SER A 244 11.70 8.85 -12.87
N LEU A 245 12.32 9.62 -13.76
CA LEU A 245 11.59 10.40 -14.76
C LEU A 245 10.90 9.50 -15.80
N SER A 246 11.60 8.48 -16.30
CA SER A 246 11.03 7.49 -17.22
C SER A 246 9.89 6.70 -16.57
N GLY A 247 10.07 6.27 -15.32
CA GLY A 247 9.05 5.58 -14.55
C GLY A 247 7.81 6.44 -14.29
N LEU A 248 8.00 7.73 -13.98
CA LEU A 248 6.92 8.71 -13.86
C LEU A 248 6.11 8.78 -15.15
N ALA A 249 6.76 8.97 -16.29
CA ALA A 249 6.10 9.04 -17.59
C ALA A 249 5.30 7.76 -17.91
N VAL A 250 5.94 6.59 -17.74
CA VAL A 250 5.31 5.28 -17.99
C VAL A 250 4.08 5.09 -17.10
N LEU A 251 4.21 5.26 -15.78
CA LEU A 251 3.10 5.03 -14.86
C LEU A 251 1.96 6.02 -15.09
N THR A 252 2.25 7.29 -15.38
CA THR A 252 1.22 8.28 -15.71
C THR A 252 0.44 7.89 -16.96
N ILE A 253 1.11 7.42 -18.02
CA ILE A 253 0.44 6.92 -19.23
C ILE A 253 -0.49 5.76 -18.89
N PHE A 254 -0.01 4.76 -18.14
CA PHE A 254 -0.83 3.60 -17.77
C PHE A 254 -1.98 3.95 -16.82
N ILE A 255 -1.82 4.95 -15.95
CA ILE A 255 -2.90 5.49 -15.13
C ILE A 255 -3.98 6.10 -16.02
N VAL A 256 -3.62 6.94 -16.99
CA VAL A 256 -4.58 7.55 -17.93
C VAL A 256 -5.31 6.47 -18.72
N VAL A 257 -4.59 5.46 -19.23
CA VAL A 257 -5.19 4.31 -19.92
C VAL A 257 -6.18 3.58 -19.02
N ALA A 258 -5.82 3.29 -17.76
CA ALA A 258 -6.70 2.62 -16.81
C ALA A 258 -7.96 3.46 -16.49
N ILE A 259 -7.83 4.79 -16.39
CA ILE A 259 -8.98 5.70 -16.21
C ILE A 259 -9.91 5.63 -17.43
N VAL A 260 -9.37 5.76 -18.63
CA VAL A 260 -10.16 5.73 -19.88
C VAL A 260 -10.90 4.39 -20.01
N GLN A 261 -10.22 3.27 -19.77
CA GLN A 261 -10.84 1.95 -19.79
C GLN A 261 -11.98 1.82 -18.76
N ARG A 262 -11.79 2.32 -17.52
CA ARG A 262 -12.85 2.32 -16.50
C ARG A 262 -14.05 3.17 -16.91
N LEU A 263 -13.83 4.33 -17.55
CA LEU A 263 -14.91 5.19 -18.04
C LEU A 263 -15.68 4.54 -19.19
N GLN A 264 -14.98 3.88 -20.12
CA GLN A 264 -15.60 3.12 -21.21
C GLN A 264 -16.43 1.95 -20.68
N GLN A 265 -15.91 1.18 -19.72
CA GLN A 265 -16.64 0.07 -19.10
C GLN A 265 -17.92 0.52 -18.40
N ARG A 266 -17.94 1.73 -17.81
CA ARG A 266 -19.15 2.32 -17.24
C ARG A 266 -20.17 2.70 -18.31
N LYS A 267 -19.72 3.28 -19.43
CA LYS A 267 -20.59 3.73 -20.53
C LYS A 267 -21.28 2.58 -21.26
N TYR A 268 -20.60 1.45 -21.42
CA TYR A 268 -21.11 0.27 -22.15
C TYR A 268 -21.68 -0.83 -21.25
N ARG A 269 -21.92 -0.54 -19.96
CA ARG A 269 -22.61 -1.48 -19.09
C ARG A 269 -24.07 -1.56 -19.55
N PRO A 270 -24.57 -2.69 -20.06
CA PRO A 270 -25.97 -2.81 -20.44
C PRO A 270 -26.83 -2.48 -19.20
N ALA A 271 -27.86 -1.66 -19.38
CA ALA A 271 -28.80 -1.34 -18.31
C ALA A 271 -29.29 -2.66 -17.70
N ASN A 272 -29.11 -2.83 -16.39
CA ASN A 272 -29.70 -3.98 -15.72
C ASN A 272 -31.22 -3.82 -15.80
N SER A 273 -31.96 -4.93 -15.81
CA SER A 273 -33.42 -4.92 -15.78
C SER A 273 -33.99 -4.10 -14.61
N SER A 274 -33.23 -3.97 -13.51
CA SER A 274 -33.56 -3.09 -12.37
C SER A 274 -33.58 -1.61 -12.74
N ASP A 275 -32.66 -1.15 -13.59
CA ASP A 275 -32.56 0.26 -13.98
C ASP A 275 -33.69 0.62 -14.98
N LEU A 276 -34.14 -0.38 -15.76
CA LEU A 276 -35.30 -0.26 -16.65
C LEU A 276 -36.62 -0.25 -15.86
N GLU A 277 -36.76 -1.09 -14.83
CA GLU A 277 -37.94 -1.08 -13.96
C GLU A 277 -38.09 0.24 -13.18
N GLU A 278 -37.00 0.82 -12.69
CA GLU A 278 -37.02 2.12 -12.01
C GLU A 278 -37.39 3.27 -12.98
N SER A 279 -36.93 3.20 -14.23
CA SER A 279 -37.29 4.18 -15.28
C SER A 279 -38.71 4.06 -15.80
N LEU A 280 -39.35 2.89 -15.64
CA LEU A 280 -40.73 2.65 -16.03
C LEU A 280 -41.73 2.99 -14.90
N GLN A 281 -41.23 3.20 -13.68
CA GLN A 281 -42.01 3.59 -12.51
C GLN A 281 -41.93 5.11 -12.19
N SER A 282 -41.07 5.86 -12.91
CA SER A 282 -40.97 7.33 -12.86
C SER A 282 -41.71 7.99 -14.01
#